data_AF-A0A924QPZ7-F1
#
_entry.id   AF-A0A924QPZ7-F1
#
_cell.length_a   1.000
_cell.length_b   1.000
_cell.length_c   1.000
_cell.angle_alpha   90.00
_cell.angle_beta   90.00
_cell.angle_gamma   90.00
#
_symmetry.space_group_name_H-M   'P 1'
#
loop_
_entity.id
_entity.type
_entity.pdbx_description
1 polymer ?
#
loop_
_entity_poly.entity_id
_entity_poly.type
_entity_poly.pdbx_seq_one_letter_code
_entity_poly.pdbx_strand_id
1 'polypeptide(L)' 'GRTGRAGLAGMAISFISADTEAHFRLIEKRHAITVLREQVAGFEPMAERTVNAADPQGTGGVKGKRPSKKDKLRAAAQKT' A
#
# COMPACT_ATOMS: atom_id res chain seq x y z
N GLY A 1 0.15 17.72 -12.92
CA GLY A 1 1.08 16.91 -13.75
C GLY A 1 2.09 17.81 -14.43
N ARG A 2 3.22 17.24 -14.90
CA ARG A 2 4.25 17.98 -15.67
C ARG A 2 4.10 17.85 -17.19
N THR A 3 3.40 16.82 -17.67
CA THR A 3 3.14 16.53 -19.10
C THR A 3 1.72 16.94 -19.51
N GLY A 4 1.40 16.88 -20.82
CA GLY A 4 0.04 17.07 -21.34
C GLY A 4 -0.50 18.50 -21.18
N ARG A 5 0.27 19.50 -21.65
CA ARG A 5 -0.11 20.93 -21.59
C ARG A 5 -0.67 21.39 -22.93
N ALA A 6 -1.37 22.54 -22.92
CA ALA A 6 -1.96 23.15 -24.13
C ALA A 6 -2.89 22.21 -24.93
N GLY A 7 -3.63 21.33 -24.24
CA GLY A 7 -4.54 20.38 -24.88
C GLY A 7 -3.86 19.20 -25.58
N LEU A 8 -2.54 19.09 -25.54
CA LEU A 8 -1.79 17.97 -26.11
C LEU A 8 -1.75 16.78 -25.15
N ALA A 9 -1.69 15.57 -25.72
CA ALA A 9 -1.51 14.35 -24.95
C ALA A 9 -0.13 14.33 -24.25
N GLY A 10 -0.09 13.82 -23.02
CA GLY A 10 1.14 13.61 -22.26
C GLY A 10 1.31 12.13 -21.90
N MET A 11 2.56 11.66 -21.83
CA MET A 11 2.88 10.29 -21.42
C MET A 11 3.76 10.32 -20.16
N ALA A 12 3.56 9.36 -19.27
CA ALA A 12 4.40 9.13 -18.11
C ALA A 12 4.67 7.63 -17.98
N ILE A 13 5.94 7.27 -17.83
CA ILE A 13 6.39 5.88 -17.65
C ILE A 13 6.99 5.78 -16.26
N SER A 14 6.59 4.77 -15.50
CA SER A 14 7.12 4.49 -14.16
C SER A 14 7.82 3.14 -14.17
N PHE A 15 9.08 3.12 -13.75
CA PHE A 15 9.81 1.86 -13.52
C PHE A 15 9.51 1.35 -12.12
N ILE A 16 9.19 0.06 -12.01
CA ILE A 16 8.82 -0.59 -10.75
C ILE A 16 9.77 -1.75 -10.55
N SER A 17 10.58 -1.69 -9.49
CA SER A 17 11.36 -2.82 -8.98
C SER A 17 10.57 -3.61 -7.92
N ALA A 18 11.08 -4.78 -7.53
CA ALA A 18 10.46 -5.64 -6.50
C ALA A 18 10.16 -4.89 -5.19
N ASP A 19 11.07 -4.03 -4.72
CA ASP A 19 10.90 -3.26 -3.48
C ASP A 19 9.82 -2.17 -3.59
N THR A 20 9.62 -1.60 -4.79
CA THR A 20 8.71 -0.47 -5.02
C THR A 20 7.31 -0.90 -5.45
N GLU A 21 7.11 -2.20 -5.77
CA GLU A 21 5.84 -2.73 -6.25
C GLU A 21 4.69 -2.48 -5.27
N ALA A 22 4.92 -2.70 -3.97
CA ALA A 22 3.92 -2.48 -2.93
C ALA A 22 3.50 -1.00 -2.85
N HIS A 23 4.46 -0.08 -3.00
CA HIS A 23 4.18 1.36 -3.02
C HIS A 23 3.36 1.72 -4.27
N PHE A 24 3.74 1.19 -5.44
CA PHE A 24 3.01 1.49 -6.68
C PHE A 24 1.56 0.98 -6.64
N ARG A 25 1.32 -0.21 -6.08
CA ARG A 25 -0.05 -0.73 -5.85
C ARG A 25 -0.88 0.20 -4.96
N LEU A 26 -0.26 0.85 -3.97
CA LEU A 26 -0.94 1.82 -3.11
C LEU A 26 -1.27 3.11 -3.85
N ILE A 27 -0.41 3.58 -4.74
CA ILE A 27 -0.68 4.73 -5.62
C ILE A 27 -1.88 4.42 -6.52
N GLU A 28 -1.89 3.26 -7.19
CA GLU A 28 -3.02 2.80 -8.01
C GLU A 28 -4.34 2.82 -7.22
N LYS A 29 -4.33 2.23 -6.01
CA LYS A 29 -5.51 2.21 -5.14
C LYS A 29 -5.98 3.61 -4.74
N ARG A 30 -5.07 4.52 -4.39
CA ARG A 30 -5.44 5.90 -3.97
C ARG A 30 -6.00 6.73 -5.10
N HIS A 31 -5.52 6.51 -6.32
CA HIS A 31 -5.94 7.26 -7.49
C HIS A 31 -7.04 6.55 -8.29
N ALA A 32 -7.48 5.36 -7.86
CA ALA A 32 -8.47 4.53 -8.54
C ALA A 32 -8.13 4.30 -10.03
N ILE A 33 -6.83 4.12 -10.31
CA ILE A 33 -6.31 3.82 -11.65
C ILE A 33 -5.69 2.44 -11.66
N THR A 34 -5.74 1.76 -12.80
CA THR A 34 -5.02 0.51 -13.05
C THR A 34 -4.13 0.73 -14.26
N VAL A 35 -2.83 0.51 -14.10
CA VAL A 35 -1.85 0.69 -15.17
C VAL A 35 -1.38 -0.67 -15.66
N LEU A 36 -1.35 -0.87 -16.98
CA LEU A 36 -0.79 -2.09 -17.57
C LEU A 36 0.71 -2.15 -17.28
N ARG A 37 1.17 -3.30 -16.78
CA ARG A 37 2.57 -3.55 -16.46
C ARG A 37 3.21 -4.37 -17.57
N GLU A 38 4.34 -3.90 -18.07
CA GLU A 38 5.20 -4.64 -18.99
C GLU A 38 6.45 -5.10 -18.23
N GLN A 39 6.83 -6.36 -18.40
CA GLN A 39 8.06 -6.91 -17.80
C GLN A 39 9.20 -6.77 -18.81
N VAL A 40 10.26 -6.07 -18.42
CA VAL A 40 11.43 -5.84 -19.28
C VAL A 40 12.39 -7.01 -19.11
N ALA A 41 12.80 -7.62 -20.23
CA ALA A 41 13.77 -8.72 -20.23
C ALA A 41 15.09 -8.29 -19.55
N GLY A 42 15.61 -9.13 -18.66
CA GLY A 42 16.80 -8.83 -17.84
C GLY A 42 16.53 -8.02 -16.57
N PHE A 43 15.31 -7.52 -16.37
CA PHE A 43 14.86 -6.84 -15.15
C PHE A 43 13.69 -7.59 -14.51
N GLU A 44 13.80 -8.91 -14.42
CA GLU A 44 12.79 -9.69 -13.72
C GLU A 44 12.84 -9.38 -12.22
N PRO A 45 11.68 -9.15 -11.57
CA PRO A 45 11.64 -8.89 -10.15
C PRO A 45 12.09 -10.15 -9.39
N MET A 46 13.33 -10.13 -8.87
CA MET A 46 13.80 -11.17 -7.96
C MET A 46 13.00 -11.11 -6.66
N ALA A 47 12.51 -12.27 -6.22
CA ALA A 47 11.57 -12.44 -5.11
C ALA A 47 12.17 -12.21 -3.71
N GLU A 48 13.28 -11.47 -3.59
CA GLU A 48 13.80 -11.04 -2.29
C GLU A 48 12.95 -9.88 -1.79
N ARG A 49 11.72 -10.21 -1.37
CA ARG A 49 10.81 -9.26 -0.78
C ARG A 49 11.34 -8.91 0.59
N THR A 50 12.18 -7.89 0.66
CA THR A 50 12.58 -7.32 1.94
C THR A 50 11.32 -6.75 2.59
N VAL A 51 10.94 -7.31 3.74
CA VAL A 51 9.83 -6.76 4.53
C VAL A 51 10.22 -5.35 4.94
N ASN A 52 9.57 -4.35 4.33
CA ASN A 52 9.88 -2.97 4.63
C ASN A 52 9.34 -2.65 6.03
N ALA A 53 10.23 -2.59 7.03
CA ALA A 53 9.87 -2.38 8.44
C ALA A 53 9.17 -1.03 8.69
N ALA A 54 9.30 -0.08 7.75
CA ALA A 54 8.64 1.21 7.79
C ALA A 54 7.25 1.21 7.12
N ASP A 55 6.78 0.08 6.57
CA ASP A 55 5.44 -0.03 6.00
C ASP A 55 4.39 0.12 7.13
N PRO A 56 3.61 1.22 7.15
CA PRO A 56 2.59 1.44 8.18
C PRO A 56 1.46 0.39 8.14
N GLN A 57 1.34 -0.38 7.05
CA GLN A 57 0.46 -1.53 6.94
C GLN A 57 1.07 -2.83 7.49
N GLY A 58 2.40 -2.92 7.65
CA GLY A 58 3.09 -4.10 8.19
C GLY A 58 2.76 -4.39 9.66
N THR A 59 2.34 -3.37 10.41
CA THR A 59 1.96 -3.47 11.84
C THR A 59 0.58 -2.85 12.13
N GLY A 60 -0.25 -2.65 11.10
CA GLY A 60 -1.53 -1.98 11.23
C GLY A 60 -2.53 -2.77 12.10
N GLY A 61 -2.83 -2.25 13.29
CA GLY A 61 -3.95 -2.73 14.11
C GLY A 61 -3.64 -3.84 15.10
N VAL A 62 -2.41 -3.93 15.62
CA VAL A 62 -2.16 -4.79 16.80
C VAL A 62 -2.86 -4.18 18.01
N LYS A 63 -3.95 -4.80 18.44
CA LYS A 63 -4.68 -4.43 19.66
C LYS A 63 -3.70 -4.46 20.83
N GLY A 64 -3.40 -3.29 21.40
CA GLY A 64 -2.56 -3.19 22.60
C GLY A 64 -3.19 -3.94 23.79
N LYS A 65 -2.38 -4.25 24.81
CA LYS A 65 -2.83 -4.98 26.02
C LYS A 65 -4.01 -4.31 26.77
N ARG A 66 -4.26 -3.02 26.52
CA ARG A 66 -5.34 -2.27 27.16
C ARG A 66 -6.70 -2.68 26.58
N PRO A 67 -7.67 -3.11 27.42
CA PRO A 67 -8.99 -3.49 26.94
C PRO A 67 -9.68 -2.31 26.25
N SER A 68 -10.33 -2.59 25.11
CA SER A 68 -11.06 -1.60 24.34
C SER A 68 -12.29 -1.11 25.11
N LYS A 69 -12.86 0.04 24.72
CA LYS A 69 -14.09 0.56 25.35
C LYS A 69 -15.23 -0.45 25.30
N LYS A 70 -15.34 -1.21 24.20
CA LYS A 70 -16.33 -2.29 24.03
C LYS A 70 -16.07 -3.46 25.01
N ASP A 71 -14.82 -3.85 25.20
CA ASP A 71 -14.47 -4.95 26.11
C ASP A 71 -14.78 -4.59 27.56
N LYS A 72 -14.54 -3.35 27.98
CA LYS A 72 -14.89 -2.87 29.33
C LYS A 72 -16.40 -2.91 29.58
N LEU A 73 -17.19 -2.47 28.60
CA LEU A 73 -18.65 -2.47 28.72
C LEU A 73 -19.21 -3.90 28.81
N ARG A 74 -18.65 -4.86 28.07
CA ARG A 74 -19.03 -6.28 28.19
C ARG A 74 -18.64 -6.88 29.55
N ALA A 75 -17.44 -6.58 30.04
CA ALA A 75 -17.00 -7.05 31.35
C ALA A 75 -17.84 -6.48 32.50
N ALA A 76 -18.34 -5.25 32.38
CA ALA A 76 -19.27 -4.66 33.33
C ALA A 76 -20.64 -5.35 33.32
N ALA A 77 -21.15 -5.73 32.13
CA ALA A 77 -22.44 -6.42 31.99
C ALA A 77 -22.43 -7.87 32.49
N GLN A 78 -21.27 -8.52 32.57
CA GLN A 78 -21.11 -9.90 33.08
C GLN A 78 -20.83 -9.97 34.59
N LYS A 79 -20.69 -8.81 35.26
CA LYS A 79 -20.41 -8.72 36.70
C LYS A 79 -21.67 -8.47 37.56
N THR A 80 -22.85 -8.66 36.97
CA THR A 80 -24.15 -8.61 37.64
C THR A 80 -24.75 -10.00 37.59
#